data_AF-A0A2S7QQ17-F1
#
_entry.id   AF-A0A2S7QQ17-F1
#
_cell.length_a   1.000
_cell.length_b   1.000
_cell.length_c   1.000
_cell.angle_alpha   90.00
_cell.angle_beta   90.00
_cell.angle_gamma   90.00
#
_symmetry.space_group_name_H-M   'P 1'
#
loop_
_entity.id
_entity.type
_entity.pdbx_description
1 polymer ?
#
loop_
_entity_poly.entity_id
_entity_poly.type
_entity_poly.pdbx_seq_one_letter_code
_entity_poly.pdbx_strand_id
1 'polypeptide(L)'
;MIRLHRKYGDVVRIGPNALSIARVDYVPKIYGISSGFTKSKMYNLFAPRVRGVPLPSLLSMRDEKEYGRQKRLITHAYSLTSLTEYEPLVDGIILKLMDQFKSKFDKQDNKSCDLSVWLRYCKAIDRQWNV
;
A
#
# COMPACT_ATOMS: atom_id res chain seq x y z
N MET A 1 12.51 -9.06 16.85
CA MET A 1 12.20 -7.73 17.43
C MET A 1 11.58 -7.78 18.81
N ILE A 2 10.47 -8.50 19.03
CA ILE A 2 9.80 -8.60 20.35
C ILE A 2 10.77 -8.98 21.49
N ARG A 3 11.60 -10.01 21.30
CA ARG A 3 12.60 -10.44 22.29
C ARG A 3 13.59 -9.34 22.68
N LEU A 4 13.99 -8.49 21.73
CA LEU A 4 14.93 -7.39 22.00
C LEU A 4 14.26 -6.29 22.83
N HIS A 5 13.03 -5.91 22.49
CA HIS A 5 12.30 -4.92 23.26
C HIS A 5 11.96 -5.40 24.68
N ARG A 6 11.71 -6.70 24.88
CA ARG A 6 11.57 -7.27 26.23
C ARG A 6 12.84 -7.18 27.07
N LYS A 7 14.02 -7.25 26.45
CA LYS A 7 15.32 -7.25 27.16
C LYS A 7 15.89 -5.83 27.36
N TYR A 8 15.75 -4.98 26.35
CA TYR A 8 16.42 -3.67 26.29
C TYR A 8 15.45 -2.49 26.39
N GLY A 9 14.14 -2.77 26.47
CA GLY A 9 13.09 -1.76 26.59
C GLY A 9 12.61 -1.22 25.24
N ASP A 10 11.99 -0.06 25.31
CA ASP A 10 11.16 0.49 24.26
C ASP A 10 11.90 1.01 23.02
N VAL A 11 13.18 1.35 23.17
CA VAL A 11 14.02 1.86 22.09
C VAL A 11 15.28 1.01 22.00
N VAL A 12 15.48 0.37 20.84
CA VAL A 12 16.59 -0.55 20.59
C VAL A 12 17.35 -0.10 19.36
N ARG A 13 18.67 0.10 19.48
CA ARG A 13 19.55 0.31 18.32
C ARG A 13 19.79 -1.01 17.61
N ILE A 14 19.38 -1.11 16.35
CA ILE A 14 19.51 -2.32 15.50
C ILE A 14 20.57 -2.18 14.41
N GLY A 15 21.20 -1.01 14.30
CA GLY A 15 22.33 -0.76 13.41
C GLY A 15 22.95 0.61 13.69
N PRO A 16 24.04 0.98 13.00
CA PRO A 16 24.75 2.24 13.26
C PRO A 16 23.82 3.46 13.23
N ASN A 17 22.91 3.50 12.25
CA ASN A 17 21.94 4.59 12.04
C ASN A 17 20.49 4.11 12.05
N ALA A 18 20.19 3.04 12.79
CA ALA A 18 18.85 2.44 12.83
C ALA A 18 18.39 2.17 14.26
N LEU A 19 17.25 2.76 14.61
CA LEU A 19 16.55 2.53 15.87
C LEU A 19 15.23 1.81 15.57
N SER A 20 14.90 0.83 16.39
CA SER A 20 13.55 0.27 16.48
C SER A 20 12.88 0.82 17.74
N ILE A 21 11.65 1.29 17.59
CA ILE A 21 10.90 1.97 18.65
C ILE A 21 9.56 1.25 18.79
N ALA A 22 9.25 0.76 19.99
CA ALA A 22 8.05 0.00 20.30
C ALA A 22 7.13 0.77 21.27
N ARG A 23 6.93 2.08 21.02
CA ARG A 23 6.04 2.96 21.81
C ARG A 23 5.15 3.82 20.92
N VAL A 24 3.89 3.92 21.29
CA VAL A 24 2.88 4.71 20.57
C VAL A 24 3.13 6.22 20.66
N ASP A 25 3.65 6.73 21.79
CA ASP A 25 3.92 8.16 22.00
C ASP A 25 4.95 8.75 21.02
N TYR A 26 5.72 7.91 20.34
CA TYR A 26 6.69 8.31 19.33
C TYR A 26 6.09 8.41 17.93
N VAL A 27 4.91 7.84 17.66
CA VAL A 27 4.23 7.93 16.37
C VAL A 27 4.03 9.39 15.93
N PRO A 28 3.44 10.30 16.74
CA PRO A 28 3.29 11.70 16.33
C PRO A 28 4.64 12.42 16.26
N LYS A 29 5.65 12.00 17.03
CA LYS A 29 7.00 12.59 17.00
C LYS A 29 7.77 12.23 15.72
N ILE A 30 7.51 11.06 15.13
CA ILE A 30 8.20 10.59 13.93
C ILE A 30 7.41 10.94 12.67
N TYR A 31 6.10 10.69 12.69
CA TYR A 31 5.22 10.82 11.51
C TYR A 31 4.35 12.08 11.52
N GLY A 32 4.47 12.95 12.53
CA GLY A 32 3.73 14.20 12.60
C GLY A 32 4.16 15.20 11.51
N ILE A 33 3.24 16.09 11.15
CA ILE A 33 3.42 17.08 10.06
C ILE A 33 4.63 18.00 10.31
N SER A 34 4.98 18.26 11.57
CA SER A 34 6.10 19.10 11.99
C SER A 34 7.30 18.32 12.54
N SER A 35 7.36 17.00 12.30
CA SER A 35 8.43 16.16 12.86
C SER A 35 9.82 16.48 12.28
N GLY A 36 9.87 17.03 11.07
CA GLY A 36 11.11 17.30 10.33
C GLY A 36 11.82 16.04 9.83
N PHE A 37 11.25 14.85 10.05
CA PHE A 37 11.82 13.60 9.56
C PHE A 37 11.38 13.31 8.13
N THR A 38 12.36 13.16 7.24
CA THR A 38 12.14 12.68 5.88
C THR A 38 12.35 11.17 5.78
N LYS A 39 11.80 10.56 4.72
CA LYS A 39 12.02 9.15 4.42
C LYS A 39 13.52 8.83 4.32
N SER A 40 13.92 7.67 4.86
CA SER A 40 15.29 7.16 4.80
C SER A 40 15.76 6.88 3.36
N LYS A 41 17.08 6.85 3.15
CA LYS A 41 17.71 6.40 1.88
C LYS A 41 17.27 5.00 1.45
N MET A 42 16.84 4.16 2.40
CA MET A 42 16.31 2.82 2.12
C MET A 42 15.13 2.86 1.11
N TYR A 43 14.34 3.93 1.08
CA TYR A 43 13.25 4.08 0.13
C TYR A 43 13.69 4.16 -1.33
N ASN A 44 14.96 4.49 -1.60
CA ASN A 44 15.50 4.46 -2.96
C ASN A 44 15.48 3.05 -3.57
N LEU A 45 15.45 1.99 -2.74
CA LEU A 45 15.32 0.62 -3.21
C LEU A 45 13.96 0.35 -3.87
N PHE A 46 12.94 1.13 -3.53
CA PHE A 46 11.60 1.05 -4.12
C PHE A 46 11.40 2.01 -5.30
N ALA A 47 12.45 2.72 -5.73
CA ALA A 47 12.38 3.55 -6.94
C ALA A 47 12.59 2.66 -8.17
N PRO A 48 11.60 2.55 -9.09
CA PRO A 48 11.82 1.88 -10.36
C PRO A 48 12.95 2.59 -11.12
N ARG A 49 13.70 1.82 -11.91
CA ARG A 49 14.78 2.35 -12.74
C ARG A 49 14.34 2.38 -14.19
N VAL A 50 14.50 3.53 -14.84
CA VAL A 50 14.27 3.70 -16.27
C VAL A 50 15.59 4.08 -16.90
N ARG A 51 16.09 3.26 -17.84
CA ARG A 51 17.41 3.44 -18.48
C ARG A 51 18.55 3.61 -17.47
N GLY A 52 18.51 2.83 -16.37
CA GLY A 52 19.50 2.87 -15.30
C GLY A 52 19.35 4.01 -14.29
N VAL A 53 18.49 5.00 -14.55
CA VAL A 53 18.25 6.15 -13.66
C VAL A 53 17.08 5.85 -12.72
N PRO A 54 17.22 6.04 -11.40
CA PRO A 54 16.10 5.94 -10.47
C PRO A 54 15.03 6.99 -10.77
N LEU A 55 13.79 6.56 -10.91
CA LEU A 55 12.62 7.43 -11.04
C LEU A 55 11.77 7.31 -9.76
N PRO A 56 11.90 8.24 -8.80
CA PRO A 56 11.17 8.16 -7.55
C PRO A 56 9.65 8.26 -7.78
N SER A 57 8.91 7.29 -7.25
CA SER A 57 7.45 7.33 -7.18
C SER A 57 7.00 8.02 -5.89
N LEU A 58 5.71 8.29 -5.71
CA LEU A 58 5.18 8.82 -4.45
C LEU A 58 5.58 7.99 -3.21
N LEU A 59 5.81 6.69 -3.39
CA LEU A 59 6.33 5.82 -2.34
C LEU A 59 7.80 6.14 -2.02
N SER A 60 8.67 6.16 -3.02
CA SER A 60 10.13 6.24 -2.85
C SER A 60 10.69 7.66 -2.77
N MET A 61 9.90 8.67 -3.14
CA MET A 61 10.28 10.08 -3.13
C MET A 61 10.55 10.57 -1.69
N ARG A 62 11.69 11.23 -1.53
CA ARG A 62 12.22 11.73 -0.23
C ARG A 62 12.22 13.24 -0.12
N ASP A 63 12.25 13.95 -1.26
CA ASP A 63 12.07 15.41 -1.28
C ASP A 63 10.58 15.70 -1.08
N GLU A 64 10.27 16.38 0.03
CA GLU A 64 8.90 16.70 0.42
C GLU A 64 8.24 17.73 -0.50
N LYS A 65 9.01 18.65 -1.11
CA LYS A 65 8.48 19.64 -2.04
C LYS A 65 8.01 18.96 -3.31
N GLU A 66 8.86 18.09 -3.87
CA GLU A 66 8.51 17.32 -5.06
C GLU A 66 7.40 16.30 -4.76
N TYR A 67 7.42 15.67 -3.57
CA TYR A 67 6.32 14.80 -3.13
C TYR A 67 5.00 15.55 -3.04
N GLY A 68 4.99 16.75 -2.45
CA GLY A 68 3.81 17.60 -2.36
C GLY A 68 3.28 17.98 -3.74
N ARG A 69 4.17 18.33 -4.68
CA ARG A 69 3.82 18.66 -6.06
C ARG A 69 3.15 17.48 -6.76
N GLN A 70 3.75 16.29 -6.70
CA GLN A 70 3.25 15.07 -7.35
C GLN A 70 1.95 14.58 -6.70
N LYS A 71 1.87 14.62 -5.37
CA LYS A 71 0.67 14.25 -4.63
C LYS A 71 -0.50 15.14 -5.03
N ARG A 72 -0.28 16.45 -5.17
CA ARG A 72 -1.32 17.41 -5.56
C ARG A 72 -1.94 17.06 -6.92
N LEU A 73 -1.15 16.59 -7.88
CA LEU A 73 -1.64 16.21 -9.22
C LEU A 73 -2.63 15.04 -9.16
N ILE A 74 -2.44 14.08 -8.24
CA ILE A 74 -3.28 12.88 -8.16
C ILE A 74 -4.40 12.98 -7.10
N THR A 75 -4.32 13.94 -6.17
CA THR A 75 -5.22 13.97 -5.01
C THR A 75 -6.69 14.10 -5.41
N HIS A 76 -7.00 14.79 -6.52
CA HIS A 76 -8.36 14.93 -7.01
C HIS A 76 -9.04 13.59 -7.32
N ALA A 77 -8.31 12.63 -7.89
CA ALA A 77 -8.83 11.30 -8.21
C ALA A 77 -9.25 10.50 -6.97
N TYR A 78 -8.77 10.90 -5.78
CA TYR A 78 -9.12 10.32 -4.49
C TYR A 78 -10.06 11.23 -3.67
N SER A 79 -10.72 12.21 -4.32
CA SER A 79 -11.75 13.01 -3.67
C SER A 79 -13.01 12.19 -3.42
N LEU A 80 -13.85 12.62 -2.46
CA LEU A 80 -15.12 11.94 -2.18
C LEU A 80 -16.04 11.92 -3.42
N THR A 81 -16.05 13.01 -4.19
CA THR A 81 -16.80 13.10 -5.45
C THR A 81 -16.33 12.03 -6.44
N SER A 82 -15.03 11.98 -6.74
CA SER A 82 -14.48 10.96 -7.64
C SER A 82 -14.70 9.54 -7.11
N LEU A 83 -14.62 9.32 -5.79
CA LEU A 83 -14.87 8.01 -5.21
C LEU A 83 -16.32 7.55 -5.43
N THR A 84 -17.29 8.46 -5.31
CA THR A 84 -18.71 8.17 -5.57
C THR A 84 -18.94 7.85 -7.05
N GLU A 85 -18.25 8.55 -7.95
CA GLU A 85 -18.29 8.24 -9.40
C GLU A 85 -17.67 6.88 -9.73
N TYR A 86 -16.67 6.44 -8.97
CA TYR A 86 -16.02 5.13 -9.15
C TYR A 86 -16.81 3.96 -8.54
N GLU A 87 -17.71 4.21 -7.58
CA GLU A 87 -18.45 3.16 -6.86
C GLU A 87 -19.15 2.16 -7.80
N PRO A 88 -19.91 2.57 -8.83
CA PRO A 88 -20.57 1.62 -9.74
C PRO A 88 -19.59 0.72 -10.50
N LEU A 89 -18.38 1.21 -10.80
CA LEU A 89 -17.35 0.43 -11.49
C LEU A 89 -16.78 -0.66 -10.57
N VAL A 90 -16.53 -0.30 -9.30
CA VAL A 90 -16.06 -1.25 -8.28
C VAL A 90 -17.14 -2.29 -8.00
N ASP A 91 -18.40 -1.87 -7.87
CA ASP A 91 -19.54 -2.76 -7.67
C ASP A 91 -19.67 -3.77 -8.81
N GLY A 92 -19.50 -3.33 -10.06
CA GLY A 92 -19.48 -4.22 -11.21
C GLY A 92 -18.42 -5.32 -11.12
N ILE A 93 -17.22 -5.01 -10.64
CA ILE A 93 -16.15 -5.99 -10.43
C ILE A 93 -16.49 -6.95 -9.28
N ILE A 94 -17.04 -6.43 -8.18
CA ILE A 94 -17.46 -7.23 -7.02
C ILE A 94 -18.57 -8.21 -7.43
N LEU A 95 -19.58 -7.75 -8.17
CA LEU A 95 -20.67 -8.60 -8.63
C LEU A 95 -20.17 -9.71 -9.57
N LYS A 96 -19.25 -9.40 -10.49
CA LYS A 96 -18.59 -10.41 -11.34
C LYS A 96 -17.82 -11.43 -10.52
N LEU A 97 -17.09 -10.99 -9.50
CA LEU A 97 -16.38 -11.90 -8.59
C LEU A 97 -17.36 -12.83 -7.86
N MET A 98 -18.46 -12.28 -7.35
CA MET A 98 -19.49 -13.05 -6.65
C MET A 98 -20.17 -14.08 -7.56
N ASP A 99 -20.41 -13.73 -8.82
CA ASP A 99 -20.92 -14.68 -9.82
C ASP A 99 -19.94 -15.84 -10.06
N GLN A 100 -18.64 -15.55 -10.17
CA GLN A 100 -17.61 -16.60 -10.27
C GLN A 100 -17.57 -17.49 -9.03
N PHE A 101 -17.76 -16.91 -7.84
CA PHE A 101 -17.83 -17.69 -6.61
C PHE A 101 -19.03 -18.63 -6.59
N LYS A 102 -20.22 -18.12 -6.96
CA LYS A 102 -21.43 -18.94 -7.07
C LYS A 102 -21.22 -20.07 -8.09
N SER A 103 -20.77 -19.75 -9.30
CA SER A 103 -20.59 -20.74 -10.36
C SER A 103 -19.63 -21.88 -9.98
N LYS A 104 -18.55 -21.57 -9.26
CA LYS A 104 -17.46 -22.52 -9.00
C LYS A 104 -17.48 -23.20 -7.63
N PHE A 105 -18.13 -22.61 -6.63
CA PHE A 105 -18.10 -23.08 -5.25
C PHE A 105 -19.48 -23.29 -4.60
N ASP A 106 -20.59 -22.98 -5.29
CA ASP A 106 -21.95 -23.20 -4.76
C ASP A 106 -22.42 -24.66 -4.89
N LYS A 107 -21.78 -25.44 -5.78
CA LYS A 107 -22.01 -26.89 -5.83
C LYS A 107 -21.39 -27.52 -4.58
N GLN A 108 -22.15 -28.38 -3.90
CA GLN A 108 -21.85 -29.13 -2.66
C GLN A 108 -20.60 -30.05 -2.69
N ASP A 109 -19.68 -29.80 -3.62
CA ASP A 109 -18.34 -30.36 -3.63
C ASP A 109 -17.54 -29.52 -2.63
N ASN A 110 -17.01 -30.13 -1.56
CA ASN A 110 -16.32 -29.48 -0.44
C ASN A 110 -14.97 -28.86 -0.85
N LYS A 111 -14.95 -28.09 -1.94
CA LYS A 111 -13.79 -27.49 -2.58
C LYS A 111 -13.44 -26.21 -1.84
N SER A 112 -12.30 -26.24 -1.17
CA SER A 112 -11.73 -25.06 -0.50
C SER A 112 -11.43 -23.96 -1.52
N CYS A 113 -11.88 -22.74 -1.25
CA CYS A 113 -11.56 -21.55 -2.03
C CYS A 113 -10.34 -20.83 -1.45
N ASP A 114 -9.23 -20.79 -2.19
CA ASP A 114 -8.08 -19.95 -1.82
C ASP A 114 -8.35 -18.49 -2.20
N LEU A 115 -8.86 -17.71 -1.24
CA LEU A 115 -9.15 -16.30 -1.41
C LEU A 115 -7.93 -15.47 -1.85
N SER A 116 -6.70 -15.89 -1.54
CA SER A 116 -5.49 -15.16 -1.95
C SER A 116 -5.30 -15.17 -3.47
N VAL A 117 -5.72 -16.24 -4.14
CA VAL A 117 -5.69 -16.38 -5.60
C VAL A 117 -6.82 -15.55 -6.21
N TRP A 118 -8.01 -15.63 -5.65
CA TRP A 118 -9.18 -14.92 -6.18
C TRP A 118 -9.09 -13.40 -6.04
N LEU A 119 -8.56 -12.90 -4.92
CA LEU A 119 -8.31 -11.46 -4.74
C LEU A 119 -7.24 -10.92 -5.69
N ARG A 120 -6.33 -11.77 -6.18
CA ARG A 120 -5.40 -11.40 -7.27
C ARG A 120 -6.14 -11.27 -8.60
N TYR A 121 -7.06 -12.18 -8.90
CA TYR A 121 -7.88 -12.11 -10.11
C TYR A 121 -8.82 -10.90 -10.14
N CYS A 122 -9.34 -10.43 -8.99
CA CYS A 122 -10.10 -9.18 -8.92
C CYS A 122 -9.39 -7.99 -9.58
N LYS A 123 -8.06 -7.92 -9.48
CA LYS A 123 -7.24 -6.86 -10.11
C LYS A 123 -7.04 -7.08 -11.62
N ALA A 124 -7.26 -8.31 -12.11
CA ALA A 124 -7.02 -8.71 -13.49
C ALA A 124 -8.32 -8.80 -14.32
N ILE A 125 -9.49 -8.90 -13.69
CA ILE A 125 -10.80 -9.01 -14.36
C ILE A 125 -11.12 -7.78 -15.23
N ASP A 126 -10.51 -6.62 -14.97
CA ASP A 126 -10.62 -5.44 -15.83
C ASP A 126 -9.73 -5.50 -17.09
N ARG A 127 -8.67 -6.33 -17.08
CA ARG A 127 -7.66 -6.39 -18.15
C ARG A 127 -7.92 -7.48 -19.20
N GLN A 128 -8.93 -8.33 -19.00
CA GLN A 128 -9.25 -9.45 -19.90
C GLN A 128 -10.54 -9.25 -20.73
N TRP A 129 -11.23 -8.12 -20.62
CA TRP A 129 -12.53 -7.92 -21.28
C TRP A 129 -12.81 -6.49 -21.76
N ASN A 130 -11.82 -5.84 -22.38
CA ASN A 130 -12.07 -4.68 -23.25
C ASN A 130 -11.05 -4.67 -24.41
N VAL A 131 -11.56 -5.11 -25.57
CA VAL A 131 -10.91 -5.27 -26.90
C VAL A 131 -9.88 -6.39 -27.01
#